data_AF-A0A662F505-F1
#
_entry.id   AF-A0A662F505-F1
#
_cell.length_a   1.000
_cell.length_b   1.000
_cell.length_c   1.000
_cell.angle_alpha   90.00
_cell.angle_beta   90.00
_cell.angle_gamma   90.00
#
_symmetry.space_group_name_H-M   'P 1'
#
loop_
_entity.id
_entity.type
_entity.pdbx_description
1 polymer ?
#
loop_
_entity_poly.entity_id
_entity_poly.type
_entity_poly.pdbx_seq_one_letter_code
_entity_poly.pdbx_strand_id
1 'polypeptide(L)'
;MAKVKVVQTVDERARLTQILKKYAEQARKLSSILSDTSRKALDEAMRETDIHRLLSPLHTPILLPLSKMSLNALSDGVAKGVYSSRDIYEYILQIVDEASYDQGEVNFAQSLTFIADPEVIKKYSPEIKTALTEPSSALYTILKAFRVAAYSCGDKVDIESDFLTCVADKLERYYGELERHIKEINQAELKKELKELYTAVLKHGKERGLEEAIRYF
;
A
#
# COMPACT_ATOMS: atom_id res chain seq x y z
N MET A 1 15.74 -24.64 33.28
CA MET A 1 14.81 -24.68 32.13
C MET A 1 14.34 -23.30 31.66
N ALA A 2 14.22 -22.28 32.53
CA ALA A 2 13.82 -20.91 32.13
C ALA A 2 14.79 -20.22 31.13
N LYS A 3 16.11 -20.40 31.27
CA LYS A 3 17.12 -19.78 30.37
C LYS A 3 16.98 -20.21 28.90
N VAL A 4 16.63 -21.47 28.63
CA VAL A 4 16.52 -21.99 27.25
C VAL A 4 15.29 -21.40 26.55
N LYS A 5 14.16 -21.33 27.26
CA LYS A 5 12.90 -20.78 26.74
C LYS A 5 13.01 -19.28 26.45
N VAL A 6 13.69 -18.53 27.33
CA VAL A 6 13.95 -17.09 27.13
C VAL A 6 14.84 -16.83 25.92
N VAL A 7 15.88 -17.65 25.70
CA VAL A 7 16.78 -17.49 24.53
C VAL A 7 16.05 -17.82 23.22
N GLN A 8 15.24 -18.88 23.19
CA GLN A 8 14.43 -19.22 22.01
C GLN A 8 13.46 -18.09 21.61
N THR A 9 12.75 -17.52 22.58
CA THR A 9 11.81 -16.41 22.32
C THR A 9 12.51 -15.13 21.82
N VAL A 10 13.75 -14.88 22.24
CA VAL A 10 14.55 -13.76 21.72
C VAL A 10 14.89 -13.97 20.23
N ASP A 11 15.31 -15.19 19.86
CA ASP A 11 15.65 -15.51 18.47
C ASP A 11 14.41 -15.46 17.54
N GLU A 12 13.26 -15.93 18.03
CA GLU A 12 11.98 -15.90 17.29
C GLU A 12 11.47 -14.47 17.08
N ARG A 13 11.55 -13.63 18.11
CA ARG A 13 11.22 -12.20 18.00
C ARG A 13 12.16 -11.50 17.01
N ALA A 14 13.45 -11.81 17.05
CA ALA A 14 14.42 -11.24 16.11
C ALA A 14 14.10 -11.65 14.65
N ARG A 15 13.76 -12.92 14.42
CA ARG A 15 13.37 -13.42 13.09
C ARG A 15 12.10 -12.75 12.59
N LEU A 16 11.03 -12.71 13.40
CA LEU A 16 9.77 -12.05 13.03
C LEU A 16 10.00 -10.56 12.75
N THR A 17 10.79 -9.88 13.58
CA THR A 17 11.17 -8.47 13.38
C THR A 17 11.82 -8.26 12.02
N GLN A 18 12.80 -9.09 11.64
CA GLN A 18 13.48 -8.96 10.36
C GLN A 18 12.51 -9.14 9.18
N ILE A 19 11.59 -10.10 9.26
CA ILE A 19 10.59 -10.32 8.22
C ILE A 19 9.65 -9.12 8.11
N LEU A 20 9.14 -8.61 9.23
CA LEU A 20 8.28 -7.42 9.25
C LEU A 20 8.97 -6.18 8.66
N LYS A 21 10.27 -5.97 8.96
CA LYS A 21 11.06 -4.90 8.34
C LYS A 21 11.17 -5.05 6.83
N LYS A 22 11.44 -6.27 6.34
CA LYS A 22 11.47 -6.55 4.90
C LYS A 22 10.14 -6.21 4.22
N TYR A 23 9.00 -6.58 4.83
CA TYR A 23 7.68 -6.21 4.32
C TYR A 23 7.46 -4.70 4.34
N ALA A 24 7.87 -3.99 5.41
CA ALA A 24 7.78 -2.55 5.51
C ALA A 24 8.61 -1.84 4.43
N GLU A 25 9.82 -2.33 4.14
CA GLU A 25 10.68 -1.83 3.06
C GLU A 25 10.04 -2.02 1.68
N GLN A 26 9.48 -3.20 1.40
CA GLN A 26 8.77 -3.45 0.14
C GLN A 26 7.54 -2.57 -0.01
N ALA A 27 6.74 -2.39 1.05
CA ALA A 27 5.59 -1.49 1.04
C ALA A 27 6.00 -0.03 0.77
N ARG A 28 7.09 0.46 1.39
CA ARG A 28 7.65 1.78 1.10
C ARG A 28 8.13 1.90 -0.35
N LYS A 29 8.82 0.89 -0.87
CA LYS A 29 9.30 0.86 -2.25
C LYS A 29 8.15 0.95 -3.24
N LEU A 30 7.10 0.15 -3.02
CA LEU A 30 5.87 0.21 -3.81
C LEU A 30 5.23 1.61 -3.75
N SER A 31 5.10 2.17 -2.55
CA SER A 31 4.56 3.53 -2.38
C SER A 31 5.39 4.59 -3.11
N SER A 32 6.72 4.48 -3.11
CA SER A 32 7.60 5.40 -3.84
C SER A 32 7.40 5.28 -5.35
N ILE A 33 7.37 4.05 -5.88
CA ILE A 33 7.13 3.79 -7.31
C ILE A 33 5.81 4.42 -7.75
N LEU A 34 4.74 4.18 -7.01
CA LEU A 34 3.41 4.70 -7.32
C LEU A 34 3.35 6.23 -7.23
N SER A 35 3.90 6.81 -6.17
CA SER A 35 3.93 8.25 -5.96
C SER A 35 4.73 8.97 -7.05
N ASP A 36 5.94 8.49 -7.35
CA ASP A 36 6.81 9.11 -8.35
C ASP A 36 6.22 8.98 -9.76
N THR A 37 5.62 7.83 -10.06
CA THR A 37 4.99 7.57 -11.37
C THR A 37 3.73 8.43 -11.54
N SER A 38 2.87 8.48 -10.54
CA SER A 38 1.68 9.34 -10.50
C SER A 38 2.06 10.82 -10.68
N ARG A 39 3.06 11.31 -9.94
CA ARG A 39 3.51 12.70 -10.06
C ARG A 39 4.02 13.03 -11.46
N LYS A 40 4.87 12.18 -12.05
CA LYS A 40 5.37 12.40 -13.42
C LYS A 40 4.25 12.39 -14.46
N ALA A 41 3.30 11.47 -14.32
CA ALA A 41 2.13 11.40 -15.19
C ALA A 41 1.28 12.67 -15.10
N LEU A 42 1.05 13.17 -13.89
CA LEU A 42 0.28 14.40 -13.65
C LEU A 42 0.98 15.62 -14.23
N ASP A 43 2.29 15.75 -14.00
CA ASP A 43 3.10 16.85 -14.54
C ASP A 43 3.06 16.87 -16.08
N GLU A 44 3.12 15.70 -16.74
CA GLU A 44 2.99 15.59 -18.19
C GLU A 44 1.58 15.95 -18.67
N ALA A 45 0.53 15.45 -18.00
CA ALA A 45 -0.86 15.75 -18.34
C ALA A 45 -1.20 17.24 -18.18
N MET A 46 -0.70 17.89 -17.13
CA MET A 46 -0.86 19.33 -16.90
C MET A 46 -0.22 20.16 -18.01
N ARG A 47 0.97 19.76 -18.49
CA ARG A 47 1.63 20.40 -19.63
C ARG A 47 0.84 20.22 -20.93
N GLU A 48 0.30 19.03 -21.18
CA GLU A 48 -0.50 18.74 -22.39
C GLU A 48 -1.87 19.46 -22.41
N THR A 49 -2.35 19.93 -21.25
CA THR A 49 -3.65 20.59 -21.11
C THR A 49 -3.57 22.11 -20.88
N ASP A 50 -2.36 22.67 -20.87
CA ASP A 50 -2.05 24.06 -20.53
C ASP A 50 -2.57 24.49 -19.15
N ILE A 51 -2.66 23.55 -18.20
CA ILE A 51 -3.04 23.83 -16.81
C ILE A 51 -1.75 23.98 -16.00
N HIS A 52 -1.29 25.22 -15.82
CA HIS A 52 0.02 25.50 -15.22
C HIS A 52 0.02 25.68 -13.69
N ARG A 53 -1.15 25.69 -13.04
CA ARG A 53 -1.24 25.95 -11.61
C ARG A 53 -1.12 24.64 -10.84
N LEU A 54 -0.02 24.52 -10.08
CA LEU A 54 0.32 23.39 -9.22
C LEU A 54 -0.89 22.98 -8.37
N LEU A 55 -1.42 21.79 -8.60
CA LEU A 55 -2.04 21.04 -7.52
C LEU A 55 -0.98 20.94 -6.43
N SER A 56 -1.24 21.52 -5.26
CA SER A 56 -0.36 21.39 -4.09
C SER A 56 0.09 19.92 -3.96
N PRO A 57 1.31 19.61 -3.47
CA PRO A 57 1.72 18.24 -3.20
C PRO A 57 0.69 17.42 -2.39
N LEU A 58 -0.14 18.10 -1.59
CA LEU A 58 -1.27 17.54 -0.84
C LEU A 58 -2.43 17.01 -1.70
N HIS A 59 -2.54 17.45 -2.95
CA HIS A 59 -3.59 17.10 -3.92
C HIS A 59 -3.06 16.23 -5.07
N THR A 60 -1.81 15.74 -4.98
CA THR A 60 -1.33 14.70 -5.92
C THR A 60 -2.14 13.44 -5.63
N PRO A 61 -2.80 12.82 -6.63
CA PRO A 61 -3.53 11.58 -6.42
C PRO A 61 -2.57 10.52 -5.90
N ILE A 62 -2.72 10.18 -4.61
CA ILE A 62 -1.87 9.19 -3.98
C ILE A 62 -2.57 7.85 -4.16
N LEU A 63 -1.98 7.00 -4.99
CA LEU A 63 -2.21 5.56 -4.94
C LEU A 63 -1.58 5.05 -3.64
N LEU A 64 -2.17 5.40 -2.50
CA LEU A 64 -1.73 4.92 -1.20
C LEU A 64 -2.07 3.45 -1.17
N PRO A 65 -1.07 2.56 -1.18
CA PRO A 65 -1.38 1.16 -1.11
C PRO A 65 -2.07 0.86 0.23
N LEU A 66 -1.61 1.48 1.32
CA LEU A 66 -1.89 1.05 2.69
C LEU A 66 -1.58 2.21 3.66
N SER A 67 -2.51 3.15 3.83
CA SER A 67 -2.24 4.42 4.54
C SER A 67 -2.03 4.30 6.05
N LYS A 68 -2.15 3.10 6.65
CA LYS A 68 -2.04 2.92 8.10
C LYS A 68 -1.38 1.62 8.58
N MET A 69 -0.84 0.80 7.67
CA MET A 69 -0.09 -0.40 8.09
C MET A 69 1.15 0.00 8.88
N SER A 70 1.04 -0.01 10.19
CA SER A 70 2.16 0.30 11.08
C SER A 70 3.09 -0.90 11.21
N LEU A 71 3.49 -1.50 10.07
CA LEU A 71 4.46 -2.60 10.00
C LEU A 71 5.76 -2.23 10.71
N ASN A 72 6.14 -0.95 10.67
CA ASN A 72 7.27 -0.42 11.44
C ASN A 72 7.00 -0.41 12.94
N ALA A 73 5.83 0.06 13.40
CA ALA A 73 5.52 0.01 14.83
C ALA A 73 5.35 -1.42 15.34
N LEU A 74 4.75 -2.31 14.53
CA LEU A 74 4.66 -3.73 14.82
C LEU A 74 6.06 -4.35 14.94
N SER A 75 6.92 -4.14 13.95
CA SER A 75 8.33 -4.55 13.99
C SER A 75 9.03 -4.04 15.25
N ASP A 76 8.92 -2.74 15.54
CA ASP A 76 9.61 -2.12 16.67
C ASP A 76 9.08 -2.62 18.01
N GLY A 77 7.78 -2.84 18.14
CA GLY A 77 7.18 -3.39 19.36
C GLY A 77 7.49 -4.87 19.56
N VAL A 78 7.57 -5.66 18.49
CA VAL A 78 8.07 -7.05 18.54
C VAL A 78 9.52 -7.08 18.99
N ALA A 79 10.39 -6.24 18.38
CA ALA A 79 11.81 -6.17 18.66
C ALA A 79 12.13 -5.76 20.10
N LYS A 80 11.36 -4.81 20.64
CA LYS A 80 11.53 -4.32 22.01
C LYS A 80 10.90 -5.22 23.07
N GLY A 81 10.22 -6.30 22.67
CA GLY A 81 9.53 -7.17 23.64
C GLY A 81 8.27 -6.54 24.22
N VAL A 82 7.78 -5.43 23.65
CA VAL A 82 6.66 -4.64 24.21
C VAL A 82 5.32 -5.30 23.88
N TYR A 83 5.21 -5.92 22.72
CA TYR A 83 4.00 -6.61 22.29
C TYR A 83 4.03 -8.09 22.68
N SER A 84 2.99 -8.52 23.38
CA SER A 84 2.66 -9.93 23.58
C SER A 84 2.19 -10.57 22.26
N SER A 85 2.10 -11.89 22.23
CA SER A 85 1.54 -12.61 21.07
C SER A 85 0.12 -12.18 20.73
N ARG A 86 -0.67 -11.79 21.73
CA ARG A 86 -2.04 -11.29 21.53
C ARG A 86 -2.04 -9.92 20.86
N ASP A 87 -1.18 -9.01 21.32
CA ASP A 87 -1.03 -7.68 20.70
C ASP A 87 -0.58 -7.82 19.24
N ILE A 88 0.40 -8.70 18.97
CA ILE A 88 0.89 -8.98 17.61
C ILE A 88 -0.24 -9.53 16.74
N TYR A 89 -1.05 -10.44 17.27
CA TYR A 89 -2.20 -11.00 16.55
C TYR A 89 -3.25 -9.93 16.20
N GLU A 90 -3.57 -9.05 17.14
CA GLU A 90 -4.49 -7.92 16.92
C GLU A 90 -3.97 -6.97 15.84
N TYR A 91 -2.67 -6.65 15.86
CA TYR A 91 -2.04 -5.88 14.79
C TYR A 91 -2.14 -6.57 13.42
N ILE A 92 -1.95 -7.88 13.35
CA ILE A 92 -2.12 -8.64 12.11
C ILE A 92 -3.57 -8.56 11.61
N LEU A 93 -4.56 -8.67 12.50
CA LEU A 93 -5.97 -8.52 12.13
C LEU A 93 -6.28 -7.10 11.63
N GLN A 94 -5.76 -6.07 12.29
CA GLN A 94 -5.91 -4.68 11.86
C GLN A 94 -5.31 -4.47 10.47
N ILE A 95 -4.11 -5.01 10.22
CA ILE A 95 -3.46 -4.99 8.90
C ILE A 95 -4.35 -5.64 7.83
N VAL A 96 -5.04 -6.73 8.15
CA VAL A 96 -5.96 -7.39 7.22
C VAL A 96 -7.20 -6.54 6.92
N ASP A 97 -7.73 -5.84 7.91
CA ASP A 97 -8.89 -4.96 7.78
C ASP A 97 -8.57 -3.69 6.97
N GLU A 98 -7.44 -3.06 7.26
CA GLU A 98 -6.97 -1.84 6.59
C GLU A 98 -6.48 -2.08 5.14
N ALA A 99 -6.15 -3.31 4.79
CA ALA A 99 -5.61 -3.67 3.48
C ALA A 99 -6.65 -4.15 2.47
N SER A 100 -7.94 -3.89 2.72
CA SER A 100 -9.00 -4.21 1.77
C SER A 100 -8.75 -3.54 0.41
N TYR A 101 -8.70 -4.36 -0.64
CA TYR A 101 -8.48 -3.95 -2.04
C TYR A 101 -9.43 -2.83 -2.49
N ASP A 102 -10.69 -2.89 -2.05
CA ASP A 102 -11.72 -1.89 -2.37
C ASP A 102 -11.36 -0.49 -1.85
N GLN A 103 -10.58 -0.40 -0.77
CA GLN A 103 -10.13 0.90 -0.25
C GLN A 103 -9.06 1.55 -1.13
N GLY A 104 -8.23 0.78 -1.84
CA GLY A 104 -7.19 1.33 -2.72
C GLY A 104 -7.77 2.07 -3.93
N GLU A 105 -8.72 1.45 -4.62
CA GLU A 105 -9.43 2.04 -5.76
C GLU A 105 -10.29 3.24 -5.31
N VAL A 106 -11.01 3.09 -4.20
CA VAL A 106 -11.83 4.17 -3.62
C VAL A 106 -10.98 5.36 -3.18
N ASN A 107 -9.84 5.13 -2.51
CA ASN A 107 -8.94 6.20 -2.07
C ASN A 107 -8.34 6.94 -3.26
N PHE A 108 -7.97 6.23 -4.33
CA PHE A 108 -7.49 6.85 -5.56
C PHE A 108 -8.59 7.70 -6.21
N ALA A 109 -9.80 7.17 -6.37
CA ALA A 109 -10.93 7.92 -6.89
C ALA A 109 -11.27 9.14 -6.02
N GLN A 110 -11.26 9.01 -4.70
CA GLN A 110 -11.43 10.11 -3.76
C GLN A 110 -10.35 11.19 -3.93
N SER A 111 -9.09 10.79 -4.09
CA SER A 111 -7.99 11.75 -4.34
C SER A 111 -8.13 12.50 -5.67
N LEU A 112 -8.87 11.94 -6.63
CA LEU A 112 -9.19 12.60 -7.90
C LEU A 112 -10.40 13.54 -7.81
N THR A 113 -11.25 13.40 -6.79
CA THR A 113 -12.45 14.26 -6.64
C THR A 113 -12.13 15.75 -6.46
N PHE A 114 -10.88 16.07 -6.07
CA PHE A 114 -10.39 17.44 -6.00
C PHE A 114 -10.28 18.11 -7.37
N ILE A 115 -10.21 17.33 -8.45
CA ILE A 115 -9.93 17.82 -9.81
C ILE A 115 -10.95 17.36 -10.87
N ALA A 116 -11.81 16.40 -10.55
CA ALA A 116 -12.93 15.99 -11.39
C ALA A 116 -14.13 15.49 -10.57
N ASP A 117 -15.31 15.58 -11.17
CA ASP A 117 -16.53 14.95 -10.66
C ASP A 117 -16.35 13.41 -10.59
N PRO A 118 -16.80 12.74 -9.51
CA PRO A 118 -16.82 11.28 -9.39
C PRO A 118 -17.37 10.53 -10.61
N GLU A 119 -18.40 11.06 -11.29
CA GLU A 119 -18.97 10.42 -12.50
C GLU A 119 -18.01 10.40 -13.68
N VAL A 120 -17.17 11.43 -13.78
CA VAL A 120 -16.13 11.56 -14.82
C VAL A 120 -15.01 10.58 -14.54
N ILE A 121 -14.56 10.50 -13.28
CA ILE A 121 -13.57 9.52 -12.84
C ILE A 121 -14.08 8.10 -13.12
N LYS A 122 -15.35 7.82 -12.82
CA LYS A 122 -15.98 6.52 -13.09
C LYS A 122 -16.12 6.21 -14.59
N LYS A 123 -16.28 7.22 -15.45
CA LYS A 123 -16.31 7.06 -16.91
C LYS A 123 -14.93 6.65 -17.48
N TYR A 124 -13.85 7.13 -16.86
CA TYR A 124 -12.47 6.84 -17.28
C TYR A 124 -11.78 5.73 -16.46
N SER A 125 -12.38 5.28 -15.35
CA SER A 125 -11.98 4.06 -14.61
C SER A 125 -11.80 2.82 -15.51
N PRO A 126 -12.65 2.58 -16.54
CA PRO A 126 -12.46 1.50 -17.51
C PRO A 126 -11.25 1.66 -18.44
N GLU A 127 -10.54 2.79 -18.45
CA GLU A 127 -9.30 2.96 -19.21
C GLU A 127 -8.07 2.56 -18.38
N ILE A 128 -8.21 2.47 -17.05
CA ILE A 128 -7.20 1.97 -16.12
C ILE A 128 -7.23 0.43 -16.11
N LYS A 129 -7.11 -0.19 -17.29
CA LYS A 129 -7.35 -1.62 -17.48
C LYS A 129 -6.23 -2.51 -16.97
N THR A 130 -5.00 -2.01 -16.87
CA THR A 130 -3.82 -2.86 -16.71
C THR A 130 -2.78 -2.31 -15.74
N ALA A 131 -2.55 -0.99 -15.72
CA ALA A 131 -1.50 -0.36 -14.94
C ALA A 131 -1.61 -0.54 -13.42
N LEU A 132 -2.84 -0.64 -12.88
CA LEU A 132 -3.02 -0.87 -11.44
C LEU A 132 -2.91 -2.34 -11.06
N THR A 133 -2.94 -3.28 -12.02
CA THR A 133 -2.98 -4.73 -11.75
C THR A 133 -1.70 -5.22 -11.07
N GLU A 134 -0.54 -4.72 -11.48
CA GLU A 134 0.76 -5.13 -10.93
C GLU A 134 0.97 -4.58 -9.50
N PRO A 135 0.79 -3.27 -9.23
CA PRO A 135 0.74 -2.75 -7.86
C PRO A 135 -0.30 -3.46 -6.98
N SER A 136 -1.47 -3.75 -7.55
CA SER A 136 -2.54 -4.49 -6.88
C SER A 136 -2.15 -5.91 -6.51
N SER A 137 -1.41 -6.59 -7.37
CA SER A 137 -0.90 -7.95 -7.12
C SER A 137 0.12 -7.97 -5.99
N ALA A 138 0.99 -6.95 -5.92
CA ALA A 138 1.91 -6.77 -4.80
C ALA A 138 1.14 -6.55 -3.48
N LEU A 139 0.12 -5.69 -3.49
CA LEU A 139 -0.72 -5.43 -2.32
C LEU A 139 -1.51 -6.64 -1.86
N TYR A 140 -2.11 -7.34 -2.81
CA TYR A 140 -2.82 -8.58 -2.56
C TYR A 140 -1.90 -9.62 -1.93
N THR A 141 -0.64 -9.69 -2.34
CA THR A 141 0.35 -10.61 -1.74
C THR A 141 0.62 -10.27 -0.28
N ILE A 142 0.75 -8.98 0.06
CA ILE A 142 0.87 -8.53 1.45
C ILE A 142 -0.38 -8.96 2.24
N LEU A 143 -1.57 -8.58 1.78
CA LEU A 143 -2.84 -8.93 2.43
C LEU A 143 -2.98 -10.45 2.63
N LYS A 144 -2.69 -11.24 1.59
CA LYS A 144 -2.74 -12.69 1.61
C LYS A 144 -1.78 -13.27 2.65
N ALA A 145 -0.55 -12.76 2.73
CA ALA A 145 0.42 -13.21 3.71
C ALA A 145 -0.10 -13.02 5.15
N PHE A 146 -0.63 -11.83 5.46
CA PHE A 146 -1.16 -11.52 6.79
C PHE A 146 -2.48 -12.26 7.09
N ARG A 147 -3.37 -12.45 6.11
CA ARG A 147 -4.57 -13.29 6.25
C ARG A 147 -4.22 -14.74 6.59
N VAL A 148 -3.26 -15.32 5.87
CA VAL A 148 -2.80 -16.69 6.11
C VAL A 148 -2.15 -16.82 7.49
N ALA A 149 -1.34 -15.82 7.89
CA ALA A 149 -0.76 -15.77 9.23
C ALA A 149 -1.83 -15.71 10.33
N ALA A 150 -2.81 -14.80 10.22
CA ALA A 150 -3.92 -14.70 11.17
C ALA A 150 -4.72 -16.00 11.28
N TYR A 151 -5.10 -16.59 10.15
CA TYR A 151 -5.92 -17.79 10.15
C TYR A 151 -5.17 -19.03 10.67
N SER A 152 -3.89 -19.19 10.30
CA SER A 152 -3.14 -20.43 10.57
C SER A 152 -2.42 -20.44 11.93
N CYS A 153 -2.23 -19.26 12.53
CA CYS A 153 -1.45 -19.11 13.76
C CYS A 153 -2.30 -18.62 14.94
N GLY A 154 -3.55 -18.22 14.73
CA GLY A 154 -4.43 -17.71 15.79
C GLY A 154 -4.69 -18.70 16.94
N ASP A 155 -4.66 -20.00 16.66
CA ASP A 155 -4.78 -21.08 17.65
C ASP A 155 -3.56 -21.21 18.57
N LYS A 156 -2.44 -20.57 18.24
CA LYS A 156 -1.16 -20.66 18.97
C LYS A 156 -0.89 -19.42 19.82
N VAL A 157 -1.76 -18.42 19.83
CA VAL A 157 -1.54 -17.11 20.49
C VAL A 157 -1.14 -17.24 21.96
N ASP A 158 -1.63 -18.28 22.66
CA ASP A 158 -1.31 -18.50 24.09
C ASP A 158 0.10 -19.09 24.34
N ILE A 159 0.76 -19.60 23.29
CA ILE A 159 2.13 -20.12 23.35
C ILE A 159 3.02 -19.25 22.48
N GLU A 160 3.69 -18.29 23.11
CA GLU A 160 4.39 -17.22 22.41
C GLU A 160 5.39 -17.70 21.36
N SER A 161 6.24 -18.67 21.70
CA SER A 161 7.26 -19.21 20.80
C SER A 161 6.66 -19.88 19.56
N ASP A 162 5.62 -20.70 19.75
CA ASP A 162 4.91 -21.37 18.65
C ASP A 162 4.19 -20.35 17.76
N PHE A 163 3.58 -19.32 18.36
CA PHE A 163 2.92 -18.24 17.65
C PHE A 163 3.90 -17.45 16.78
N LEU A 164 4.99 -16.95 17.37
CA LEU A 164 6.00 -16.14 16.68
C LEU A 164 6.62 -16.91 15.52
N THR A 165 6.99 -18.18 15.75
CA THR A 165 7.54 -19.06 14.72
C THR A 165 6.53 -19.28 13.59
N CYS A 166 5.27 -19.58 13.92
CA CYS A 166 4.22 -19.78 12.92
C CYS A 166 4.02 -18.53 12.05
N VAL A 167 3.91 -17.34 12.66
CA VAL A 167 3.73 -16.08 11.93
C VAL A 167 4.92 -15.81 11.02
N ALA A 168 6.14 -15.96 11.54
CA ALA A 168 7.36 -15.79 10.74
C ALA A 168 7.37 -16.71 9.51
N ASP A 169 7.06 -18.00 9.68
CA ASP A 169 7.01 -18.97 8.58
C ASP A 169 5.96 -18.60 7.51
N LYS A 170 4.77 -18.15 7.94
CA LYS A 170 3.72 -17.74 7.00
C LYS A 170 4.11 -16.50 6.22
N LEU A 171 4.67 -15.49 6.88
CA LEU A 171 5.09 -14.26 6.22
C LEU A 171 6.29 -14.50 5.28
N GLU A 172 7.27 -15.28 5.70
CA GLU A 172 8.46 -15.57 4.88
C GLU A 172 8.10 -16.32 3.59
N ARG A 173 7.14 -17.25 3.65
CA ARG A 173 6.65 -18.00 2.48
C ARG A 173 6.19 -17.11 1.32
N TYR A 174 5.54 -15.98 1.61
CA TYR A 174 5.00 -15.08 0.58
C TYR A 174 5.95 -13.94 0.20
N TYR A 175 7.06 -13.78 0.93
CA TYR A 175 7.97 -12.66 0.71
C TYR A 175 8.61 -12.67 -0.70
N GLY A 176 9.02 -13.84 -1.19
CA GLY A 176 9.59 -13.97 -2.53
C GLY A 176 8.60 -13.63 -3.65
N GLU A 177 7.31 -13.96 -3.46
CA GLU A 177 6.23 -13.59 -4.38
C GLU A 177 6.05 -12.06 -4.41
N LEU A 178 6.05 -11.41 -3.24
CA LEU A 178 5.95 -9.94 -3.12
C LEU A 178 7.11 -9.24 -3.81
N GLU A 179 8.34 -9.68 -3.57
CA GLU A 179 9.53 -9.09 -4.17
C GLU A 179 9.49 -9.17 -5.70
N ARG A 180 9.02 -10.31 -6.23
CA ARG A 180 8.83 -10.51 -7.67
C ARG A 180 7.80 -9.55 -8.24
N HIS A 181 6.61 -9.47 -7.64
CA HIS A 181 5.56 -8.54 -8.10
C HIS A 181 6.04 -7.09 -8.13
N ILE A 182 6.76 -6.63 -7.10
CA ILE A 182 7.30 -5.25 -7.07
C ILE A 182 8.37 -5.02 -8.16
N LYS A 183 9.20 -6.03 -8.46
CA LYS A 183 10.21 -5.94 -9.53
C LYS A 183 9.60 -5.91 -10.92
N GLU A 184 8.48 -6.57 -11.11
CA GLU A 184 7.78 -6.69 -12.39
C GLU A 184 6.95 -5.44 -12.75
N ILE A 185 6.75 -4.50 -11.81
CA ILE A 185 5.98 -3.27 -12.07
C ILE A 185 6.54 -2.48 -13.26
N ASN A 186 5.77 -2.42 -14.34
CA ASN A 186 6.09 -1.64 -15.53
C ASN A 186 5.75 -0.17 -15.31
N GLN A 187 6.70 0.57 -14.75
CA GLN A 187 6.53 2.01 -14.46
C GLN A 187 6.22 2.84 -15.71
N ALA A 188 6.69 2.44 -16.89
CA ALA A 188 6.45 3.19 -18.12
C ALA A 188 4.99 3.07 -18.58
N GLU A 189 4.43 1.87 -18.53
CA GLU A 189 3.03 1.60 -18.83
C GLU A 189 2.10 2.21 -17.77
N LEU A 190 2.45 2.06 -16.48
CA LEU A 190 1.75 2.73 -15.39
C LEU A 190 1.70 4.26 -15.57
N LYS A 191 2.83 4.88 -15.92
CA LYS A 191 2.87 6.32 -16.20
C LYS A 191 1.97 6.70 -17.37
N LYS A 192 1.98 5.89 -18.43
CA LYS A 192 1.21 6.15 -19.65
C LYS A 192 -0.29 6.13 -19.36
N GLU A 193 -0.79 5.08 -18.71
CA GLU A 193 -2.22 4.97 -18.36
C GLU A 193 -2.64 6.08 -17.38
N LEU A 194 -1.83 6.36 -16.35
CA LEU A 194 -2.11 7.45 -15.41
C LEU A 194 -2.15 8.81 -16.11
N LYS A 195 -1.26 9.05 -17.06
CA LYS A 195 -1.23 10.29 -17.83
C LYS A 195 -2.49 10.43 -18.68
N GLU A 196 -2.90 9.37 -19.38
CA GLU A 196 -4.12 9.37 -20.20
C GLU A 196 -5.35 9.70 -19.35
N LEU A 197 -5.48 9.07 -18.18
CA LEU A 197 -6.52 9.38 -17.19
C LEU A 197 -6.48 10.84 -16.74
N TYR A 198 -5.33 11.32 -16.29
CA TYR A 198 -5.19 12.70 -15.80
C TYR A 198 -5.47 13.71 -16.91
N THR A 199 -5.01 13.48 -18.13
CA THR A 199 -5.29 14.33 -19.28
C THR A 199 -6.80 14.37 -19.57
N ALA A 200 -7.49 13.22 -19.52
CA ALA A 200 -8.94 13.17 -19.72
C ALA A 200 -9.71 13.95 -18.64
N VAL A 201 -9.34 13.73 -17.37
CA VAL A 201 -9.89 14.43 -16.20
C VAL A 201 -9.68 15.94 -16.30
N LEU A 202 -8.45 16.38 -16.58
CA LEU A 202 -8.09 17.79 -16.68
C LEU A 202 -8.78 18.50 -17.85
N LYS A 203 -8.89 17.85 -19.02
CA LYS A 203 -9.63 18.40 -20.18
C LYS A 203 -11.10 18.60 -19.85
N HIS A 204 -11.72 17.58 -19.25
CA HIS A 204 -13.12 17.68 -18.85
C HIS A 204 -13.35 18.78 -17.80
N GLY A 205 -12.41 18.92 -16.86
CA GLY A 205 -12.45 19.99 -15.88
C GLY A 205 -12.39 21.38 -16.52
N LYS A 206 -11.45 21.59 -17.45
CA LYS A 206 -11.28 22.84 -18.19
C LYS A 206 -12.55 23.25 -18.94
N GLU A 207 -13.22 22.29 -19.60
CA GLU A 207 -14.50 22.51 -20.29
C GLU A 207 -15.63 23.00 -19.36
N ARG A 208 -15.54 22.73 -18.06
CA ARG A 208 -16.52 23.13 -17.03
C ARG A 208 -16.10 24.33 -16.17
N GLY A 209 -15.00 25.00 -16.49
CA GLY A 209 -14.54 26.18 -15.75
C GLY A 209 -13.77 25.89 -14.46
N LEU A 210 -13.20 24.68 -14.29
CA LEU A 210 -12.36 24.35 -13.12
C LEU A 210 -11.14 25.28 -12.96
N GLU A 211 -10.71 25.97 -14.03
CA GLU A 211 -9.67 27.00 -13.92
C GLU A 211 -10.04 28.12 -12.94
N GLU A 212 -11.32 28.47 -12.81
CA GLU A 212 -11.78 29.42 -11.80
C GLU A 212 -11.81 28.79 -10.41
N ALA A 213 -12.22 27.54 -10.26
CA ALA A 213 -12.26 26.85 -8.96
C ALA A 213 -10.84 26.63 -8.40
N ILE A 214 -9.90 26.16 -9.22
CA ILE A 214 -8.48 25.96 -8.87
C ILE A 214 -7.79 27.30 -8.57
N ARG A 215 -8.32 28.45 -9.04
CA ARG A 215 -7.72 29.76 -8.73
C ARG A 215 -7.79 30.15 -7.25
N TYR A 216 -8.76 29.60 -6.51
CA TYR A 216 -9.06 29.95 -5.12
C TYR A 216 -8.52 28.94 -4.09
N PHE A 217 -7.86 27.88 -4.54
CA PHE A 217 -7.08 26.95 -3.72
C PHE A 217 -5.58 27.13 -3.95
#